data_AF-A0A7Z2VXU4-F1
#
_entry.id   AF-A0A7Z2VXU4-F1
#
_cell.length_a   1.000
_cell.length_b   1.000
_cell.length_c   1.000
_cell.angle_alpha   90.00
_cell.angle_beta   90.00
_cell.angle_gamma   90.00
#
_symmetry.space_group_name_H-M   'P 1'
#
loop_
_entity.id
_entity.type
_entity.pdbx_description
1 polymer ?
#
loop_
_entity_poly.entity_id
_entity_poly.type
_entity_poly.pdbx_seq_one_letter_code
_entity_poly.pdbx_strand_id
1 'polypeptide(L)'
;MKDPRLTVALARQGDEPSLLISRNDNELLNNVSLELRHLNNLGSLGAQVMVGEYILLLLHAVHSEDFVAYPALMPQDMQMHRPIDLVSYLIEQTKLRKTRQLIPAIEIALAVYNEELKSTSIPKQWPAFKEVFERLYSD
;
A
#
# COMPACT_ATOMS: atom_id res chain seq x y z
N MET A 1 21.03 16.13 -1.89
CA MET A 1 20.64 15.23 -0.78
C MET A 1 20.18 13.92 -1.38
N LYS A 2 20.61 12.76 -0.86
CA LYS A 2 20.02 11.46 -1.25
C LYS A 2 18.67 11.34 -0.56
N ASP A 3 17.65 10.88 -1.27
CA ASP A 3 16.33 10.65 -0.67
C ASP A 3 16.44 9.63 0.48
N PRO A 4 15.71 9.85 1.60
CA PRO A 4 15.64 8.86 2.67
C PRO A 4 15.01 7.59 2.10
N ARG A 5 15.73 6.47 2.14
CA ARG A 5 15.20 5.16 1.73
C ARG A 5 14.92 4.36 2.99
N LEU A 6 13.71 3.80 3.05
CA LEU A 6 13.32 2.84 4.06
C LEU A 6 13.58 1.43 3.54
N THR A 7 14.09 0.56 4.40
CA THR A 7 14.24 -0.89 4.17
C THR A 7 13.29 -1.60 5.11
N VAL A 8 12.43 -2.45 4.55
CA VAL A 8 11.60 -3.39 5.32
C VAL A 8 12.05 -4.81 5.00
N ALA A 9 12.34 -5.60 6.03
CA ALA A 9 12.81 -6.97 5.87
C ALA A 9 12.27 -7.88 6.97
N LEU A 10 12.14 -9.16 6.66
CA LEU A 10 12.02 -10.20 7.68
C LEU A 10 13.43 -10.59 8.15
N ALA A 11 13.65 -10.59 9.45
CA ALA A 11 14.90 -10.99 10.11
C ALA A 11 14.62 -12.02 11.21
N ARG A 12 15.65 -12.71 11.70
CA ARG A 12 15.53 -13.60 12.86
C ARG A 12 16.14 -12.96 14.10
N GLN A 13 15.40 -12.97 15.20
CA GLN A 13 15.86 -12.56 16.52
C GLN A 13 15.79 -13.78 17.45
N GLY A 14 16.91 -14.49 17.58
CA GLY A 14 16.91 -15.84 18.15
C GLY A 14 16.23 -16.83 17.21
N ASP A 15 15.30 -17.64 17.74
CA ASP A 15 14.51 -18.62 16.97
C ASP A 15 13.22 -18.03 16.38
N GLU A 16 12.99 -16.72 16.56
CA GLU A 16 11.71 -16.08 16.24
C GLU A 16 11.84 -15.11 15.05
N PRO A 17 10.94 -15.19 14.06
CA PRO A 17 10.88 -14.22 12.98
C PRO A 17 10.45 -12.84 13.51
N SER A 18 11.09 -11.82 12.97
CA SER A 18 10.97 -10.43 13.37
C SER A 18 10.89 -9.54 12.13
N LEU A 19 10.11 -8.47 12.23
CA LEU A 19 10.01 -7.45 11.20
C LEU A 19 10.98 -6.31 11.52
N LEU A 20 11.83 -5.96 10.55
CA LEU A 20 12.80 -4.88 10.66
C LEU A 20 12.47 -3.75 9.68
N ILE A 21 12.41 -2.52 10.20
CA ILE A 21 12.24 -1.29 9.41
C ILE A 21 13.39 -0.33 9.72
N SER A 22 14.22 0.00 8.71
CA SER A 22 15.40 0.86 8.87
C SER A 22 15.50 1.94 7.81
N ARG A 23 16.26 3.02 8.07
CA ARG A 23 16.64 4.00 7.05
C ARG A 23 18.01 3.67 6.46
N ASN A 24 18.29 4.17 5.26
CA ASN A 24 19.51 3.91 4.48
C ASN A 24 20.82 4.49 5.04
N ASP A 25 20.76 5.32 6.08
CA ASP A 25 21.92 5.70 6.89
C ASP A 25 22.14 4.76 8.08
N ASN A 26 21.45 3.61 8.08
CA ASN A 26 21.38 2.65 9.18
C ASN A 26 20.86 3.27 10.49
N GLU A 27 20.25 4.46 10.42
CA GLU A 27 19.55 5.03 11.56
C GLU A 27 18.26 4.22 11.78
N LEU A 28 18.16 3.61 12.96
CA LEU A 28 16.91 3.05 13.47
C LEU A 28 15.97 4.23 13.79
N LEU A 29 14.94 4.42 12.97
CA LEU A 29 14.03 5.58 13.01
C LEU A 29 13.00 5.57 14.17
N ASN A 30 13.35 4.92 15.27
CA ASN A 30 12.54 4.58 16.44
C ASN A 30 11.53 3.43 16.31
N ASN A 31 11.83 2.42 17.13
CA ASN A 31 11.09 1.27 17.66
C ASN A 31 10.33 0.32 16.73
N VAL A 32 11.01 -0.37 15.79
CA VAL A 32 10.43 -1.56 15.13
C VAL A 32 11.53 -2.57 14.71
N SER A 33 12.14 -3.26 15.68
CA SER A 33 12.21 -4.72 15.54
C SER A 33 10.93 -5.23 16.16
N LEU A 34 9.86 -5.28 15.37
CA LEU A 34 8.60 -5.83 15.86
C LEU A 34 8.70 -7.32 15.66
N GLU A 35 8.98 -8.03 16.75
CA GLU A 35 8.74 -9.46 16.81
C GLU A 35 7.29 -9.73 16.38
N LEU A 36 7.07 -10.72 15.51
CA LEU A 36 5.74 -10.98 14.95
C LEU A 36 4.69 -11.22 16.05
N ARG A 37 5.11 -11.72 17.22
CA ARG A 37 4.26 -11.89 18.42
C ARG A 37 3.57 -10.60 18.88
N HIS A 38 4.22 -9.45 18.73
CA HIS A 38 3.62 -8.17 19.12
C HIS A 38 2.55 -7.71 18.14
N LEU A 39 2.75 -7.99 16.84
CA LEU A 39 1.77 -7.67 15.80
C LEU A 39 0.52 -8.58 15.89
N ASN A 40 0.68 -9.82 16.34
CA ASN A 40 -0.39 -10.81 16.38
C ASN A 40 -1.63 -10.34 17.17
N ASN A 41 -1.44 -9.58 18.25
CA ASN A 41 -2.54 -9.03 19.06
C ASN A 41 -3.35 -7.94 18.33
N LEU A 42 -2.80 -7.32 17.29
CA LEU A 42 -3.47 -6.31 16.48
C LEU A 42 -4.36 -6.92 15.39
N GLY A 43 -4.18 -8.20 15.09
CA GLY A 43 -4.74 -8.85 13.90
C GLY A 43 -4.20 -8.28 12.59
N SER A 44 -4.52 -8.93 11.48
CA SER A 44 -3.98 -8.61 10.15
C SER A 44 -4.22 -7.15 9.75
N LEU A 45 -5.45 -6.64 9.93
CA LEU A 45 -5.80 -5.26 9.56
C LEU A 45 -5.05 -4.22 10.42
N GLY A 46 -4.96 -4.42 11.73
CA GLY A 46 -4.23 -3.52 12.61
C GLY A 46 -2.72 -3.52 12.32
N ALA A 47 -2.15 -4.69 12.04
CA ALA A 47 -0.75 -4.82 11.66
C ALA A 47 -0.45 -4.17 10.30
N GLN A 48 -1.37 -4.25 9.32
CA GLN A 48 -1.29 -3.56 8.04
C GLN A 48 -1.24 -2.03 8.20
N VAL A 49 -2.02 -1.47 9.12
CA VAL A 49 -1.96 -0.02 9.42
C VAL A 49 -0.61 0.38 10.01
N MET A 50 -0.03 -0.46 10.88
CA MET A 50 1.25 -0.19 11.54
C MET A 50 2.47 -0.37 10.63
N VAL A 51 2.48 -1.42 9.80
CA VAL A 51 3.62 -1.79 8.94
C VAL A 51 3.52 -1.16 7.54
N GLY A 52 2.31 -0.76 7.15
CA GLY A 52 1.97 -0.34 5.79
C GLY A 52 1.13 -1.42 5.10
N GLU A 53 0.00 -1.00 4.55
CA GLU A 53 -1.10 -1.89 4.16
C GLU A 53 -0.71 -2.98 3.17
N TYR A 54 0.23 -2.66 2.29
CA TYR A 54 0.69 -3.57 1.25
C TYR A 54 2.00 -4.29 1.61
N ILE A 55 2.75 -3.77 2.57
CA ILE A 55 4.07 -4.29 2.95
C ILE A 55 3.92 -5.61 3.71
N LEU A 56 3.03 -5.65 4.71
CA LEU A 56 2.79 -6.87 5.49
C LEU A 56 2.25 -8.00 4.60
N LEU A 57 1.39 -7.65 3.63
CA LEU A 57 0.82 -8.58 2.66
C LEU A 57 1.89 -9.19 1.75
N LEU A 58 2.81 -8.37 1.24
CA LEU A 58 3.93 -8.85 0.43
C LEU A 58 4.88 -9.74 1.25
N LEU A 59 5.19 -9.36 2.49
CA LEU A 59 6.03 -10.18 3.37
C LEU A 59 5.39 -11.53 3.67
N HIS A 60 4.10 -11.55 3.96
CA HIS A 60 3.35 -12.79 4.15
C HIS A 60 3.39 -13.69 2.90
N ALA A 61 3.24 -13.12 1.70
CA ALA A 61 3.27 -13.92 0.48
C ALA A 61 4.63 -14.52 0.14
N VAL A 62 5.73 -13.87 0.54
CA VAL A 62 7.10 -14.34 0.28
C VAL A 62 7.61 -15.26 1.39
N HIS A 63 7.15 -15.05 2.63
CA HIS A 63 7.63 -15.73 3.84
C HIS A 63 6.47 -16.37 4.62
N SER A 64 5.50 -16.96 3.93
CA SER A 64 4.27 -17.51 4.53
C SER A 64 4.52 -18.47 5.70
N GLU A 65 5.59 -19.25 5.62
CA GLU A 65 6.05 -20.20 6.63
C GLU A 65 6.39 -19.54 7.97
N ASP A 66 6.94 -18.33 7.94
CA ASP A 66 7.34 -17.59 9.13
C ASP A 66 6.13 -17.01 9.87
N PHE A 67 4.96 -16.91 9.22
CA PHE A 67 3.72 -16.42 9.84
C PHE A 67 2.83 -17.55 10.39
N VAL A 68 3.17 -18.83 10.20
CA VAL A 68 2.35 -19.98 10.66
C VAL A 68 2.09 -19.96 12.16
N ALA A 69 3.06 -19.50 12.96
CA ALA A 69 2.91 -19.36 14.41
C ALA A 69 1.98 -18.20 14.84
N TYR A 70 1.55 -17.36 13.89
CA TYR A 70 0.84 -16.10 14.13
C TYR A 70 -0.45 -16.03 13.28
N PRO A 71 -1.44 -16.91 13.53
CA PRO A 71 -2.62 -17.04 12.68
C PRO A 71 -3.48 -15.78 12.60
N ALA A 72 -3.42 -14.88 13.59
CA ALA A 72 -4.19 -13.63 13.54
C ALA A 72 -3.61 -12.62 12.52
N LEU A 73 -2.37 -12.81 12.06
CA LEU A 73 -1.75 -12.01 11.02
C LEU A 73 -2.13 -12.46 9.60
N MET A 74 -2.67 -13.67 9.47
CA MET A 74 -3.15 -14.22 8.20
C MET A 74 -4.29 -13.35 7.65
N PRO A 75 -4.21 -12.87 6.40
CA PRO A 75 -5.31 -12.15 5.77
C PRO A 75 -6.51 -13.09 5.54
N GLN A 76 -7.72 -12.68 5.94
CA GLN A 76 -8.91 -13.53 5.83
C GLN A 76 -9.36 -13.79 4.38
N ASP A 77 -9.10 -12.84 3.48
CA ASP A 77 -9.58 -12.88 2.09
C ASP A 77 -8.47 -13.09 1.05
N MET A 78 -7.24 -13.41 1.48
CA MET A 78 -6.23 -13.89 0.55
C MET A 78 -6.49 -15.35 0.21
N GLN A 79 -7.49 -15.58 -0.64
CA GLN A 79 -7.43 -16.75 -1.51
C GLN A 79 -6.06 -16.71 -2.17
N MET A 80 -5.24 -17.75 -1.94
CA MET A 80 -3.81 -17.80 -2.22
C MET A 80 -3.49 -17.39 -3.66
N HIS A 81 -3.33 -16.09 -3.85
CA HIS A 81 -2.72 -15.52 -5.02
C HIS A 81 -1.26 -15.90 -4.95
N ARG A 82 -0.71 -16.51 -6.02
CA ARG A 82 0.75 -16.65 -6.12
C ARG A 82 1.36 -15.26 -5.92
N PRO A 83 2.61 -15.12 -5.44
CA PRO A 83 3.20 -13.81 -5.17
C PRO A 83 3.04 -12.79 -6.33
N ILE A 84 3.04 -13.27 -7.59
CA ILE A 84 2.77 -12.46 -8.79
C ILE A 84 1.33 -11.94 -8.90
N ASP A 85 0.35 -12.77 -8.53
CA ASP A 85 -1.07 -12.43 -8.54
C ASP A 85 -1.37 -11.42 -7.41
N LEU A 86 -0.67 -11.53 -6.28
CA LEU A 86 -0.72 -10.54 -5.21
C LEU A 86 -0.11 -9.19 -5.64
N VAL A 87 1.10 -9.19 -6.22
CA VAL A 87 1.70 -7.95 -6.74
C VAL A 87 0.78 -7.28 -7.75
N SER A 88 0.15 -8.06 -8.64
CA SER A 88 -0.82 -7.55 -9.60
C SER A 88 -2.06 -6.97 -8.91
N TYR A 89 -2.64 -7.68 -7.93
CA TYR A 89 -3.75 -7.17 -7.11
C TYR A 89 -3.39 -5.86 -6.41
N LEU A 90 -2.20 -5.76 -5.81
CA LEU A 90 -1.73 -4.56 -5.12
C LEU A 90 -1.51 -3.38 -6.07
N ILE A 91 -1.00 -3.65 -7.28
CA ILE A 91 -0.88 -2.65 -8.35
C ILE A 91 -2.26 -2.14 -8.76
N GLU A 92 -3.22 -3.03 -8.98
CA GLU A 92 -4.59 -2.65 -9.34
C GLU A 92 -5.28 -1.88 -8.20
N GLN A 93 -5.16 -2.32 -6.95
CA GLN A 93 -5.67 -1.59 -5.79
C GLN A 93 -5.04 -0.20 -5.65
N THR A 94 -3.74 -0.06 -5.92
CA THR A 94 -3.05 1.23 -5.90
C THR A 94 -3.55 2.15 -7.02
N LYS A 95 -3.74 1.62 -8.23
CA LYS A 95 -4.31 2.36 -9.35
C LYS A 95 -5.74 2.81 -9.03
N LEU A 96 -6.58 1.90 -8.55
CA LEU A 96 -7.97 2.13 -8.21
C LEU A 96 -8.12 3.18 -7.11
N ARG A 97 -7.33 3.10 -6.03
CA ARG A 97 -7.32 4.10 -4.95
C ARG A 97 -6.82 5.46 -5.41
N LYS A 98 -5.75 5.50 -6.22
CA LYS A 98 -5.26 6.75 -6.81
C LYS A 98 -6.32 7.35 -7.72
N THR A 99 -6.99 6.56 -8.56
CA THR A 99 -8.08 7.04 -9.41
C THR A 99 -9.25 7.57 -8.59
N ARG A 100 -9.68 6.86 -7.54
CA ARG A 100 -10.73 7.30 -6.60
C ARG A 100 -10.38 8.59 -5.86
N GLN A 101 -9.10 8.86 -5.62
CA GLN A 101 -8.64 10.10 -4.96
C GLN A 101 -8.36 11.24 -5.96
N LEU A 102 -7.88 10.92 -7.16
CA LEU A 102 -7.49 11.89 -8.20
C LEU A 102 -8.69 12.47 -8.92
N ILE A 103 -9.73 11.67 -9.22
CA ILE A 103 -10.94 12.18 -9.90
C ILE A 103 -11.59 13.30 -9.06
N PRO A 104 -11.89 13.11 -7.77
CA PRO A 104 -12.42 14.19 -6.93
C PRO A 104 -11.49 15.40 -6.84
N ALA A 105 -10.18 15.20 -6.73
CA ALA A 105 -9.20 16.29 -6.67
C ALA A 105 -9.16 17.12 -7.97
N ILE A 106 -9.25 16.45 -9.12
CA ILE A 106 -9.29 17.13 -10.43
C ILE A 106 -10.62 17.85 -10.63
N GLU A 107 -11.74 17.28 -10.18
CA GLU A 107 -13.04 17.97 -10.20
C GLU A 107 -13.04 19.22 -9.33
N ILE A 108 -12.43 19.16 -8.14
CA ILE A 108 -12.23 20.33 -7.28
C ILE A 108 -11.35 21.37 -7.99
N ALA A 109 -10.24 20.96 -8.59
CA ALA A 109 -9.36 21.87 -9.33
C ALA A 109 -10.08 22.54 -10.51
N LEU A 110 -10.88 21.79 -11.27
CA LEU A 110 -11.68 22.34 -12.37
C LEU A 110 -12.74 23.33 -11.88
N ALA A 111 -13.34 23.09 -10.72
CA ALA A 111 -14.30 24.01 -10.12
C ALA A 111 -13.63 25.30 -9.62
N VAL A 112 -12.47 25.18 -8.96
CA VAL A 112 -11.71 26.31 -8.38
C VAL A 112 -11.11 27.20 -9.47
N TYR A 113 -10.51 26.61 -10.50
CA TYR A 113 -9.81 27.33 -11.57
C TYR A 113 -10.64 27.48 -12.85
N ASN A 114 -11.97 27.41 -12.74
CA ASN A 114 -12.88 27.38 -13.89
C ASN A 114 -12.64 28.54 -14.86
N GLU A 115 -12.54 29.79 -14.36
CA GLU A 115 -12.35 30.98 -15.21
C GLU A 115 -11.03 30.96 -15.99
N GLU A 116 -9.94 30.49 -15.37
CA GLU A 116 -8.62 30.39 -16.00
C GLU A 116 -8.61 29.28 -17.06
N LEU A 117 -9.29 28.17 -16.77
CA LEU A 117 -9.33 26.99 -17.64
C LEU A 117 -10.35 27.10 -18.77
N LYS A 118 -11.28 28.07 -18.76
CA LYS A 118 -12.30 28.31 -19.81
C LYS A 118 -11.72 28.44 -21.21
N SER A 119 -10.50 28.98 -21.33
CA SER A 119 -9.81 29.16 -22.61
C SER A 119 -9.16 27.89 -23.14
N THR A 120 -9.10 26.83 -22.32
CA THR A 120 -8.46 25.55 -22.65
C THR A 120 -9.49 24.51 -23.09
N SER A 121 -9.02 23.41 -23.69
CA SER A 121 -9.87 22.26 -24.00
C SER A 121 -10.20 21.39 -22.78
N ILE A 122 -9.55 21.63 -21.63
CA ILE A 122 -9.57 20.73 -20.48
C ILE A 122 -10.98 20.55 -19.91
N PRO A 123 -11.78 21.61 -19.62
CA PRO A 123 -13.13 21.44 -19.07
C PRO A 123 -14.06 20.64 -19.99
N LYS A 124 -13.89 20.80 -21.32
CA LYS A 124 -14.70 20.09 -22.32
C LYS A 124 -14.29 18.63 -22.49
N GLN A 125 -13.00 18.33 -22.37
CA GLN A 125 -12.47 16.97 -22.53
C GLN A 125 -12.52 16.15 -21.24
N TRP A 126 -12.55 16.80 -20.08
CA TRP A 126 -12.54 16.14 -18.78
C TRP A 126 -13.62 15.07 -18.61
N PRO A 127 -14.89 15.26 -18.98
CA PRO A 127 -15.91 14.21 -18.85
C PRO A 127 -15.53 12.90 -19.57
N ALA A 128 -14.96 12.99 -20.78
CA ALA A 128 -14.52 11.82 -21.53
C ALA A 128 -13.27 11.16 -20.91
N PHE A 129 -12.32 11.97 -20.39
CA PHE A 129 -11.18 11.42 -19.68
C PHE A 129 -11.58 10.75 -18.37
N LYS A 130 -12.48 11.37 -17.60
CA LYS A 130 -13.06 10.81 -16.38
C LYS A 130 -13.71 9.45 -16.66
N GLU A 131 -14.56 9.35 -17.69
CA GLU A 131 -15.20 8.09 -18.08
C GLU A 131 -14.17 6.99 -18.40
N VAL A 132 -13.07 7.33 -19.09
CA VAL A 132 -11.99 6.39 -19.38
C VAL A 132 -11.26 5.97 -18.11
N PHE A 133 -10.95 6.90 -17.20
CA PHE A 133 -10.33 6.59 -15.91
C PHE A 133 -11.23 5.72 -15.03
N GLU A 134 -12.51 6.06 -14.96
CA GLU A 134 -13.51 5.25 -14.26
C GLU A 134 -13.57 3.88 -14.89
N ARG A 135 -13.74 3.73 -16.21
CA ARG A 135 -13.82 2.40 -16.84
C ARG A 135 -12.56 1.55 -16.71
N LEU A 136 -11.38 2.14 -16.80
CA LEU A 136 -10.11 1.40 -16.72
C LEU A 136 -9.75 0.98 -15.29
N TYR A 137 -10.30 1.68 -14.28
CA TYR A 137 -9.91 1.51 -12.88
C TYR A 137 -11.12 1.50 -11.93
N SER A 138 -12.31 1.20 -12.43
CA SER A 138 -13.51 0.85 -11.67
C SER A 138 -13.48 -0.65 -11.43
N ASP A 139 -13.84 -1.05 -10.21
CA ASP A 139 -13.85 -2.43 -9.71
C ASP A 139 -14.30 -3.47 -10.75
#